data_AF-A0A365TA12-F1
#
_entry.id   AF-A0A365TA12-F1
#
_cell.length_a   1.000
_cell.length_b   1.000
_cell.length_c   1.000
_cell.angle_alpha   90.00
_cell.angle_beta   90.00
_cell.angle_gamma   90.00
#
_symmetry.space_group_name_H-M   'P 1'
#
loop_
_entity.id
_entity.type
_entity.pdbx_description
1 polymer ?
#
loop_
_entity_poly.entity_id
_entity_poly.type
_entity_poly.pdbx_seq_one_letter_code
_entity_poly.pdbx_strand_id
1 'polypeptide(L)'
;MGTPTDVRRTTARRSTGESMASWLLVTGNRLTVAGALLGGVSLVFAVLTYVGVLSGRPSSPMYFLFSALLGGNFTLITVVLSINQLVLSRELGAPGELRQRLEGALEYREDVQARAGWSAGPVKPGEFLLSLHESTSDRTEELREQVADTTDDRLREHVEKLVDELLGDVSRVTRALDADSARIFTVIEATLGTNHATQLRDIDRIASDFDDRLSDDQRDLLAAIRTNLLDIDVARKYFRTLYIEKELSVLSRVLLYVGVPVEVLTAVVLVVYGGVKTTPLTAGWLNSLVPVAITAGFAPLAILFSFVLRLAWVAQRNASIAPFTASDEELRF
;
A
#
# COMPACT_ATOMS: atom_id res chain seq x y z
N MET A 1 -38.08 -21.35 -31.46
CA MET A 1 -38.25 -19.97 -31.98
C MET A 1 -38.71 -19.11 -30.79
N GLY A 2 -37.93 -18.08 -30.42
CA GLY A 2 -38.26 -17.07 -29.40
C GLY A 2 -37.94 -17.47 -27.94
N THR A 3 -36.68 -17.36 -27.48
CA THR A 3 -36.00 -16.23 -26.80
C THR A 3 -36.26 -16.10 -25.28
N PRO A 4 -35.18 -15.99 -24.47
CA PRO A 4 -35.16 -15.97 -23.01
C PRO A 4 -35.10 -14.53 -22.45
N THR A 5 -35.61 -14.30 -21.24
CA THR A 5 -35.14 -13.23 -20.32
C THR A 5 -35.95 -13.31 -19.01
N ASP A 6 -35.33 -13.71 -17.89
CA ASP A 6 -35.32 -12.90 -16.66
C ASP A 6 -34.42 -13.51 -15.57
N VAL A 7 -33.10 -13.37 -15.71
CA VAL A 7 -32.16 -13.54 -14.58
C VAL A 7 -31.11 -12.44 -14.66
N ARG A 8 -31.54 -11.20 -14.45
CA ARG A 8 -30.63 -10.07 -14.19
C ARG A 8 -31.32 -9.07 -13.29
N ARG A 9 -31.12 -9.21 -11.97
CA ARG A 9 -31.15 -8.10 -10.98
C ARG A 9 -30.92 -8.61 -9.55
N THR A 10 -29.71 -9.10 -9.23
CA THR A 10 -29.30 -9.33 -7.83
C THR A 10 -27.79 -9.17 -7.61
N THR A 11 -27.13 -8.17 -8.18
CA THR A 11 -25.75 -7.81 -7.78
C THR A 11 -25.45 -6.32 -7.97
N ALA A 12 -26.22 -5.44 -7.33
CA ALA A 12 -25.86 -4.02 -7.24
C ALA A 12 -26.37 -3.41 -5.93
N ARG A 13 -25.85 -3.94 -4.82
CA ARG A 13 -25.93 -3.26 -3.53
C ARG A 13 -24.67 -3.61 -2.71
N ARG A 14 -23.50 -3.31 -3.27
CA ARG A 14 -22.27 -3.18 -2.47
C ARG A 14 -22.33 -1.86 -1.72
N SER A 15 -22.01 -1.93 -0.44
CA SER A 15 -22.27 -0.90 0.55
C SER A 15 -21.41 0.34 0.31
N THR A 16 -22.02 1.53 0.39
CA THR A 16 -21.32 2.83 0.30
C THR A 16 -20.29 3.01 1.44
N GLY A 17 -20.43 2.26 2.54
CA GLY A 17 -19.50 2.24 3.66
C GLY A 17 -18.18 1.51 3.39
N GLU A 18 -18.21 0.38 2.66
CA GLU A 18 -17.00 -0.34 2.25
C GLU A 18 -16.18 0.49 1.25
N SER A 19 -16.84 1.31 0.41
CA SER A 19 -16.18 2.21 -0.53
C SER A 19 -15.42 3.36 0.15
N MET A 20 -15.95 3.94 1.23
CA MET A 20 -15.25 5.02 1.96
C MET A 20 -14.09 4.47 2.79
N ALA A 21 -14.28 3.33 3.46
CA ALA A 21 -13.21 2.66 4.19
C ALA A 21 -12.12 2.18 3.24
N SER A 22 -12.46 1.55 2.11
CA SER A 22 -11.48 1.15 1.11
C SER A 22 -10.81 2.36 0.47
N TRP A 23 -11.53 3.45 0.20
CA TRP A 23 -10.91 4.66 -0.36
C TRP A 23 -9.94 5.32 0.62
N LEU A 24 -10.32 5.44 1.91
CA LEU A 24 -9.50 6.03 2.96
C LEU A 24 -8.26 5.17 3.28
N LEU A 25 -8.38 3.84 3.18
CA LEU A 25 -7.30 2.88 3.44
C LEU A 25 -6.40 2.63 2.23
N VAL A 26 -6.96 2.64 1.01
CA VAL A 26 -6.33 2.04 -0.18
C VAL A 26 -6.00 3.06 -1.26
N THR A 27 -6.71 4.18 -1.46
CA THR A 27 -6.46 5.04 -2.65
C THR A 27 -6.32 6.54 -2.34
N GLY A 28 -6.80 7.01 -1.19
CA GLY A 28 -6.78 8.42 -0.82
C GLY A 28 -5.36 8.98 -0.63
N ASN A 29 -5.05 10.13 -1.23
CA ASN A 29 -3.80 10.85 -0.98
C ASN A 29 -3.64 11.05 0.54
N ARG A 30 -2.48 10.67 1.10
CA ARG A 30 -2.16 10.77 2.54
C ARG A 30 -2.42 12.15 3.13
N LEU A 31 -2.18 13.20 2.34
CA LEU A 31 -2.45 14.58 2.75
C LEU A 31 -3.94 14.88 2.77
N THR A 32 -4.73 14.22 1.93
CA THR A 32 -6.20 14.33 1.95
C THR A 32 -6.79 13.61 3.15
N VAL A 33 -6.30 12.43 3.52
CA VAL A 33 -6.75 11.73 4.74
C VAL A 33 -6.35 12.52 5.98
N ALA A 34 -5.09 12.98 6.06
CA ALA A 34 -4.66 13.88 7.13
C ALA A 34 -5.48 15.17 7.15
N GLY A 35 -5.78 15.76 5.98
CA GLY A 35 -6.62 16.93 5.83
C GLY A 35 -8.07 16.70 6.27
N ALA A 36 -8.64 15.53 6.01
CA ALA A 36 -9.97 15.15 6.47
C ALA A 36 -10.01 14.97 8.00
N LEU A 37 -8.99 14.33 8.57
CA LEU A 37 -8.83 14.24 10.03
C LEU A 37 -8.71 15.63 10.66
N LEU A 38 -7.88 16.50 10.07
CA LEU A 38 -7.74 17.88 10.49
C LEU A 38 -9.04 18.68 10.34
N GLY A 39 -9.80 18.46 9.27
CA GLY A 39 -11.11 19.06 9.05
C GLY A 39 -12.11 18.61 10.13
N GLY A 40 -12.08 17.33 10.51
CA GLY A 40 -12.88 16.81 11.62
C GLY A 40 -12.50 17.43 12.96
N VAL A 41 -11.20 17.51 13.26
CA VAL A 41 -10.68 18.19 14.46
C VAL A 41 -11.09 19.67 14.48
N SER A 42 -10.93 20.36 13.36
CA SER A 42 -11.33 21.76 13.20
C SER A 42 -12.83 21.96 13.42
N LEU A 43 -13.66 21.07 12.87
CA LEU A 43 -15.12 21.10 13.04
C LEU A 43 -15.49 20.91 14.51
N VAL A 44 -14.88 19.95 15.21
CA VAL A 44 -15.11 19.73 16.64
C VAL A 44 -14.77 20.99 17.44
N PHE A 45 -13.62 21.60 17.19
CA PHE A 45 -13.25 22.84 17.88
C PHE A 45 -14.15 24.02 17.50
N ALA A 46 -14.57 24.14 16.24
CA ALA A 46 -15.51 25.16 15.81
C ALA A 46 -16.87 25.04 16.51
N VAL A 47 -17.40 23.82 16.65
CA VAL A 47 -18.64 23.55 17.40
C VAL A 47 -18.46 23.89 18.88
N LEU A 48 -17.34 23.48 19.50
CA LEU A 48 -17.06 23.81 20.90
C LEU A 48 -16.92 25.32 21.14
N THR A 49 -16.34 26.06 20.19
CA THR A 49 -16.30 27.52 20.23
C THR A 49 -17.69 28.13 20.05
N TYR A 50 -18.50 27.63 19.12
CA TYR A 50 -19.86 28.12 18.88
C TYR A 50 -20.79 27.93 20.08
N VAL A 51 -20.72 26.78 20.76
CA VAL A 51 -21.50 26.48 21.97
C VAL A 51 -20.97 27.26 23.20
N GLY A 52 -19.84 27.97 23.07
CA GLY A 52 -19.26 28.76 24.15
C GLY A 52 -18.48 27.95 25.19
N VAL A 53 -18.25 26.67 24.93
CA VAL A 53 -17.41 25.79 25.79
C VAL A 53 -15.94 26.18 25.64
N LEU A 54 -15.50 26.46 24.42
CA LEU A 54 -14.15 26.90 24.11
C LEU A 54 -14.13 28.43 23.92
N SER A 55 -13.80 29.16 24.98
CA SER A 55 -13.51 30.60 24.84
C SER A 55 -12.10 30.80 24.29
N GLY A 56 -11.93 31.59 23.23
CA GLY A 56 -10.61 32.00 22.72
C GLY A 56 -9.83 32.92 23.66
N ARG A 57 -10.33 33.13 24.88
CA ARG A 57 -9.63 33.81 25.96
C ARG A 57 -8.52 32.90 26.51
N PRO A 58 -7.38 33.48 26.89
CA PRO A 58 -6.34 32.77 27.61
C PRO A 58 -6.89 32.11 28.87
N SER A 59 -6.79 30.78 28.95
CA SER A 59 -7.31 29.98 30.05
C SER A 59 -6.32 28.88 30.42
N SER A 60 -6.30 28.49 31.69
CA SER A 60 -5.40 27.44 32.18
C SER A 60 -5.55 26.10 31.42
N PRO A 61 -6.77 25.62 31.07
CA PRO A 61 -6.92 24.39 30.31
C PRO A 61 -6.27 24.44 28.93
N MET A 62 -6.41 25.56 28.21
CA MET A 62 -5.81 25.74 26.89
C MET A 62 -4.28 25.81 26.97
N TYR A 63 -3.72 26.44 28.00
CA TYR A 63 -2.28 26.43 28.25
C TYR A 63 -1.75 25.00 28.41
N PHE A 64 -2.41 24.18 29.24
CA PHE A 64 -2.00 22.78 29.41
C PHE A 64 -2.15 21.97 28.13
N LEU A 65 -3.20 22.20 27.35
CA LEU A 65 -3.41 21.53 26.07
C LEU A 65 -2.30 21.85 25.06
N PHE A 66 -1.98 23.13 24.86
CA PHE A 66 -0.87 23.51 23.98
C PHE A 66 0.47 23.02 24.51
N SER A 67 0.69 23.00 25.83
CA SER A 67 1.90 22.45 26.43
C SER A 67 2.03 20.95 26.19
N ALA A 68 0.92 20.21 26.27
CA ALA A 68 0.86 18.79 25.99
C ALA A 68 1.06 18.50 24.49
N LEU A 69 0.46 19.30 23.60
CA LEU A 69 0.67 19.21 22.16
C LEU A 69 2.13 19.47 21.80
N LEU A 70 2.75 20.53 22.34
CA LEU A 70 4.16 20.86 22.11
C LEU A 70 5.07 19.69 22.52
N GLY A 71 4.95 19.22 23.78
CA GLY A 71 5.77 18.12 24.29
C GLY A 71 5.52 16.79 23.55
N GLY A 72 4.26 16.51 23.24
CA GLY A 72 3.84 15.33 22.50
C GLY A 72 4.38 15.32 21.08
N ASN A 73 4.25 16.42 20.35
CA ASN A 73 4.75 16.55 18.99
C ASN A 73 6.29 16.52 18.94
N PHE A 74 7.00 17.14 19.88
CA PHE A 74 8.46 16.99 19.96
C PHE A 74 8.87 15.53 20.09
N THR A 75 8.19 14.78 20.97
CA THR A 75 8.44 13.35 21.16
C THR A 75 8.13 12.58 19.87
N LEU A 76 6.98 12.86 19.26
CA LEU A 76 6.52 12.25 18.02
C LEU A 76 7.51 12.44 16.87
N ILE A 77 7.89 13.69 16.61
CA ILE A 77 8.83 14.07 15.55
C ILE A 77 10.18 13.42 15.81
N THR A 78 10.66 13.44 17.06
CA THR A 78 11.93 12.82 17.44
C THR A 78 11.91 11.32 17.16
N VAL A 79 10.90 10.59 17.64
CA VAL A 79 10.79 9.14 17.42
C VAL A 79 10.73 8.80 15.93
N VAL A 80 9.89 9.50 15.17
CA VAL A 80 9.75 9.26 13.72
C VAL A 80 11.06 9.55 12.99
N LEU A 81 11.74 10.64 13.34
CA LEU A 81 13.03 10.99 12.74
C LEU A 81 14.10 9.96 13.10
N SER A 82 14.17 9.51 14.35
CA SER A 82 15.12 8.49 14.80
C SER A 82 14.90 7.15 14.08
N ILE A 83 13.65 6.71 13.91
CA ILE A 83 13.35 5.49 13.14
C ILE A 83 13.82 5.63 11.70
N ASN A 84 13.52 6.76 11.04
CA ASN A 84 13.94 6.97 9.65
C ASN A 84 15.46 7.07 9.52
N GLN A 85 16.16 7.64 10.50
CA GLN A 85 17.62 7.65 10.55
C GLN A 85 18.22 6.25 10.68
N LEU A 86 17.59 5.36 11.48
CA LEU A 86 18.01 3.97 11.58
C LEU A 86 17.80 3.20 10.26
N VAL A 87 16.68 3.44 9.58
CA VAL A 87 16.41 2.84 8.26
C VAL A 87 17.42 3.33 7.23
N LEU A 88 17.63 4.65 7.13
CA LEU A 88 18.60 5.24 6.20
C LEU A 88 20.03 4.78 6.48
N SER A 89 20.40 4.60 7.75
CA SER A 89 21.70 4.05 8.13
C SER A 89 21.92 2.63 7.61
N ARG A 90 20.87 1.83 7.41
CA ARG A 90 20.95 0.49 6.82
C ARG A 90 21.00 0.52 5.29
N GLU A 91 20.47 1.58 4.68
CA GLU A 91 20.58 1.82 3.24
C GLU A 91 21.98 2.31 2.84
N LEU A 92 22.63 3.10 3.68
CA LEU A 92 24.02 3.57 3.48
C LEU A 92 25.07 2.51 3.88
N GLY A 93 24.74 1.23 3.73
CA GLY A 93 25.58 0.09 4.09
C GLY A 93 26.98 0.15 3.48
N ALA A 94 27.89 -0.72 3.93
CA ALA A 94 29.25 -0.74 3.40
C ALA A 94 29.24 -0.93 1.87
N PRO A 95 30.17 -0.31 1.12
CA PRO A 95 30.17 -0.40 -0.34
C PRO A 95 30.11 -1.83 -0.90
N GLY A 96 30.66 -2.82 -0.19
CA GLY A 96 30.56 -4.23 -0.56
C GLY A 96 29.15 -4.80 -0.47
N GLU A 97 28.39 -4.46 0.57
CA GLU A 97 26.98 -4.89 0.72
C GLU A 97 26.10 -4.25 -0.36
N LEU A 98 26.34 -2.97 -0.65
CA LEU A 98 25.66 -2.26 -1.73
C LEU A 98 25.94 -2.91 -3.10
N ARG A 99 27.20 -3.25 -3.36
CA ARG A 99 27.60 -3.96 -4.58
C ARG A 99 26.91 -5.31 -4.71
N GLN A 100 26.92 -6.12 -3.66
CA GLN A 100 26.28 -7.45 -3.67
C GLN A 100 24.76 -7.35 -3.92
N ARG A 101 24.08 -6.37 -3.31
CA ARG A 101 22.65 -6.13 -3.56
C ARG A 101 22.38 -5.71 -5.01
N LEU A 102 23.24 -4.86 -5.56
CA LEU A 102 23.13 -4.40 -6.94
C LEU A 102 23.37 -5.56 -7.93
N GLU A 103 24.42 -6.36 -7.71
CA GLU A 103 24.73 -7.54 -8.52
C GLU A 103 23.54 -8.53 -8.51
N GLY A 104 23.00 -8.88 -7.34
CA GLY A 104 21.85 -9.78 -7.25
C GLY A 104 20.57 -9.23 -7.92
N ALA A 105 20.36 -7.90 -7.90
CA ALA A 105 19.23 -7.30 -8.61
C ALA A 105 19.43 -7.30 -10.15
N LEU A 106 20.67 -7.15 -10.61
CA LEU A 106 21.03 -7.26 -12.02
C LEU A 106 20.90 -8.70 -12.52
N GLU A 107 21.45 -9.67 -11.78
CA GLU A 107 21.33 -11.10 -12.08
C GLU A 107 19.85 -11.52 -12.18
N TYR A 108 19.04 -11.16 -11.18
CA TYR A 108 17.59 -11.42 -11.22
C TYR A 108 16.92 -10.83 -12.48
N ARG A 109 17.27 -9.59 -12.84
CA ARG A 109 16.73 -8.92 -14.02
C ARG A 109 17.18 -9.59 -15.32
N GLU A 110 18.43 -10.01 -15.40
CA GLU A 110 19.00 -10.71 -16.55
C GLU A 110 18.38 -12.11 -16.73
N ASP A 111 18.21 -12.86 -15.64
CA ASP A 111 17.57 -14.19 -15.64
C ASP A 111 16.12 -14.11 -16.12
N VAL A 112 15.37 -13.11 -15.65
CA VAL A 112 14.00 -12.86 -16.10
C VAL A 112 13.97 -12.48 -17.58
N GLN A 113 14.86 -11.57 -18.02
CA GLN A 113 14.91 -11.14 -19.42
C GLN A 113 15.22 -12.31 -20.36
N ALA A 114 16.19 -13.16 -20.00
CA ALA A 114 16.56 -14.32 -20.78
C ALA A 114 15.40 -15.32 -20.92
N ARG A 115 14.70 -15.63 -19.81
CA ARG A 115 13.56 -16.55 -19.80
C ARG A 115 12.32 -16.00 -20.50
N ALA A 116 12.11 -14.68 -20.43
CA ALA A 116 10.97 -14.04 -21.07
C ALA A 116 11.25 -13.62 -22.53
N GLY A 117 12.47 -13.83 -23.04
CA GLY A 117 12.85 -13.48 -24.41
C GLY A 117 12.90 -11.97 -24.68
N TRP A 118 13.10 -11.16 -23.65
CA TRP A 118 13.11 -9.71 -23.78
C TRP A 118 14.47 -9.20 -24.28
N SER A 119 14.47 -8.39 -25.35
CA SER A 119 15.68 -7.71 -25.82
C SER A 119 16.18 -6.65 -24.84
N ALA A 120 15.24 -5.96 -24.18
CA ALA A 120 15.49 -5.08 -23.05
C ALA A 120 14.24 -5.03 -22.16
N GLY A 121 14.36 -5.44 -20.90
CA GLY A 121 13.24 -5.41 -19.96
C GLY A 121 12.86 -3.98 -19.53
N PRO A 122 11.61 -3.73 -19.12
CA PRO A 122 11.17 -2.41 -18.69
C PRO A 122 11.99 -1.85 -17.51
N VAL A 123 12.12 -0.53 -17.43
CA VAL A 123 12.88 0.14 -16.36
C VAL A 123 11.97 0.48 -15.17
N LYS A 124 10.69 0.76 -15.42
CA LYS A 124 9.75 1.09 -14.36
C LYS A 124 9.21 -0.17 -13.69
N PRO A 125 9.11 -0.21 -12.34
CA PRO A 125 8.58 -1.36 -11.62
C PRO A 125 7.21 -1.86 -12.09
N GLY A 126 6.30 -0.92 -12.42
CA GLY A 126 4.96 -1.26 -12.89
C GLY A 126 4.95 -1.92 -14.25
N GLU A 127 5.73 -1.37 -15.19
CA GLU A 127 5.90 -1.96 -16.53
C GLU A 127 6.57 -3.33 -16.43
N PHE A 128 7.58 -3.48 -15.55
CA PHE A 128 8.26 -4.76 -15.34
C PHE A 128 7.30 -5.85 -14.82
N LEU A 129 6.45 -5.53 -13.84
CA LEU A 129 5.44 -6.46 -13.33
C LEU A 129 4.35 -6.76 -14.37
N LEU A 130 3.94 -5.77 -15.15
CA LEU A 130 2.98 -5.98 -16.25
C LEU A 130 3.55 -6.98 -17.25
N SER A 131 4.78 -6.77 -17.71
CA SER A 131 5.43 -7.66 -18.68
C SER A 131 5.62 -9.08 -18.15
N LEU A 132 5.91 -9.25 -16.84
CA LEU A 132 5.94 -10.57 -16.22
C LEU A 132 4.56 -11.26 -16.24
N HIS A 133 3.50 -10.52 -15.95
CA HIS A 133 2.14 -11.03 -16.01
C HIS A 133 1.70 -11.37 -17.45
N GLU A 134 2.05 -10.54 -18.43
CA GLU A 134 1.81 -10.82 -19.86
C GLU A 134 2.57 -12.08 -20.32
N SER A 135 3.86 -12.19 -19.99
CA SER A 135 4.66 -13.39 -20.29
C SER A 135 4.07 -14.67 -19.66
N THR A 136 3.49 -14.55 -18.46
CA THR A 136 2.78 -15.66 -17.81
C THR A 136 1.48 -15.98 -18.53
N SER A 137 0.73 -14.97 -18.95
CA SER A 137 -0.51 -15.12 -19.73
C SER A 137 -0.26 -15.86 -21.04
N ASP A 138 0.76 -15.46 -21.79
CA ASP A 138 1.10 -16.08 -23.08
C ASP A 138 1.41 -17.57 -22.92
N ARG A 139 2.25 -17.92 -21.93
CA ARG A 139 2.59 -19.33 -21.63
C ARG A 139 1.39 -20.13 -21.11
N THR A 140 0.50 -19.50 -20.37
CA THR A 140 -0.72 -20.12 -19.84
C THR A 140 -1.70 -20.42 -20.98
N GLU A 141 -1.83 -19.51 -21.93
CA GLU A 141 -2.65 -19.69 -23.13
C GLU A 141 -2.08 -20.82 -24.02
N GLU A 142 -0.76 -20.83 -24.21
CA GLU A 142 -0.06 -21.89 -24.95
C GLU A 142 -0.29 -23.27 -24.32
N LEU A 143 -0.22 -23.37 -22.98
CA LEU A 143 -0.54 -24.61 -22.26
C LEU A 143 -1.99 -25.05 -22.51
N ARG A 144 -2.94 -24.10 -22.50
CA ARG A 144 -4.35 -24.40 -22.79
C ARG A 144 -4.52 -24.97 -24.20
N GLU A 145 -3.87 -24.35 -25.20
CA GLU A 145 -3.92 -24.81 -26.59
C GLU A 145 -3.32 -26.21 -26.75
N GLN A 146 -2.17 -26.50 -26.13
CA GLN A 146 -1.52 -27.81 -26.20
C GLN A 146 -2.32 -28.93 -25.52
N VAL A 147 -3.13 -28.60 -24.50
CA VAL A 147 -3.94 -29.57 -23.77
C VAL A 147 -5.33 -29.73 -24.38
N ALA A 148 -5.80 -28.79 -25.21
CA ALA A 148 -7.13 -28.84 -25.83
C ALA A 148 -7.39 -30.15 -26.61
N ASP A 149 -6.38 -30.62 -27.34
CA ASP A 149 -6.45 -31.82 -28.18
C ASP A 149 -6.13 -33.14 -27.43
N THR A 150 -5.85 -33.09 -26.13
CA THR A 150 -5.61 -34.31 -25.34
C THR A 150 -6.87 -35.16 -25.23
N THR A 151 -6.73 -36.48 -25.13
CA THR A 151 -7.86 -37.40 -24.88
C THR A 151 -8.20 -37.55 -23.40
N ASP A 152 -7.38 -37.02 -22.50
CA ASP A 152 -7.59 -37.10 -21.06
C ASP A 152 -8.44 -35.93 -20.54
N ASP A 153 -9.73 -36.20 -20.31
CA ASP A 153 -10.67 -35.19 -19.82
C ASP A 153 -10.32 -34.64 -18.45
N ARG A 154 -9.67 -35.44 -17.57
CA ARG A 154 -9.29 -34.98 -16.23
C ARG A 154 -8.13 -34.02 -16.29
N LEU A 155 -7.12 -34.31 -17.12
CA LEU A 155 -6.01 -33.39 -17.35
C LEU A 155 -6.53 -32.05 -17.89
N ARG A 156 -7.41 -32.12 -18.91
CA ARG A 156 -8.01 -30.93 -19.52
C ARG A 156 -8.76 -30.08 -18.49
N GLU A 157 -9.57 -30.69 -17.62
CA GLU A 157 -10.31 -29.97 -16.58
C GLU A 157 -9.39 -29.27 -15.56
N HIS A 158 -8.32 -29.94 -15.10
CA HIS A 158 -7.39 -29.36 -14.12
C HIS A 158 -6.58 -28.21 -14.73
N VAL A 159 -6.14 -28.36 -15.98
CA VAL A 159 -5.41 -27.31 -16.71
C VAL A 159 -6.33 -26.12 -16.99
N GLU A 160 -7.56 -26.34 -17.47
CA GLU A 160 -8.51 -25.26 -17.75
C GLU A 160 -8.78 -24.44 -16.48
N LYS A 161 -8.97 -25.11 -15.34
CA LYS A 161 -9.16 -24.43 -14.05
C LYS A 161 -7.94 -23.58 -13.66
N LEU A 162 -6.73 -24.11 -13.80
CA LEU A 162 -5.50 -23.37 -13.52
C LEU A 162 -5.36 -22.15 -14.45
N VAL A 163 -5.65 -22.34 -15.75
CA VAL A 163 -5.60 -21.30 -16.77
C VAL A 163 -6.59 -20.18 -16.45
N ASP A 164 -7.85 -20.51 -16.14
CA ASP A 164 -8.88 -19.53 -15.77
C ASP A 164 -8.48 -18.70 -14.54
N GLU A 165 -7.91 -19.36 -13.52
CA GLU A 165 -7.42 -18.67 -12.32
C GLU A 165 -6.28 -17.70 -12.65
N LEU A 166 -5.28 -18.14 -13.43
CA LEU A 166 -4.12 -17.34 -13.81
C LEU A 166 -4.49 -16.16 -14.72
N LEU A 167 -5.29 -16.38 -15.76
CA LEU A 167 -5.77 -15.32 -16.66
C LEU A 167 -6.67 -14.32 -15.92
N GLY A 168 -7.45 -14.81 -14.96
CA GLY A 168 -8.24 -13.97 -14.05
C GLY A 168 -7.39 -13.07 -13.15
N ASP A 169 -6.24 -13.57 -12.67
CA ASP A 169 -5.24 -12.77 -11.94
C ASP A 169 -4.58 -11.71 -12.84
N VAL A 170 -4.08 -12.11 -14.00
CA VAL A 170 -3.46 -11.19 -14.99
C VAL A 170 -4.43 -10.07 -15.35
N SER A 171 -5.67 -10.41 -15.70
CA SER A 171 -6.71 -9.44 -16.07
C SER A 171 -7.03 -8.43 -14.97
N ARG A 172 -6.88 -8.81 -13.69
CA ARG A 172 -7.05 -7.87 -12.57
C ARG A 172 -5.86 -6.92 -12.46
N VAL A 173 -4.64 -7.43 -12.60
CA VAL A 173 -3.42 -6.63 -12.52
C VAL A 173 -3.34 -5.65 -13.70
N THR A 174 -3.57 -6.09 -14.94
CA THR A 174 -3.55 -5.23 -16.13
C THR A 174 -4.54 -4.07 -16.01
N ARG A 175 -5.79 -4.35 -15.60
CA ARG A 175 -6.80 -3.29 -15.38
C ARG A 175 -6.40 -2.28 -14.31
N ALA A 176 -5.73 -2.74 -13.25
CA ALA A 176 -5.28 -1.85 -12.19
C ALA A 176 -4.08 -0.99 -12.65
N LEU A 177 -3.20 -1.51 -13.50
CA LEU A 177 -2.05 -0.80 -14.05
C LEU A 177 -2.43 0.20 -15.17
N ASP A 178 -3.42 -0.11 -16.00
CA ASP A 178 -3.93 0.77 -17.07
C ASP A 178 -4.63 2.03 -16.54
N ALA A 179 -5.22 1.95 -15.35
CA ALA A 179 -6.01 3.04 -14.78
C ALA A 179 -5.15 4.23 -14.31
N ASP A 180 -3.88 4.03 -13.96
CA ASP A 180 -2.98 5.10 -13.50
C ASP A 180 -1.49 4.68 -13.58
N SER A 181 -0.97 4.61 -14.80
CA SER A 181 0.33 4.01 -15.18
C SER A 181 1.60 4.74 -14.65
N ALA A 182 1.46 5.75 -13.79
CA ALA A 182 2.57 6.60 -13.37
C ALA A 182 3.05 6.41 -11.92
N ARG A 183 2.40 5.58 -11.08
CA ARG A 183 2.73 5.51 -9.65
C ARG A 183 3.05 4.08 -9.18
N ILE A 184 4.21 3.93 -8.52
CA ILE A 184 4.64 2.71 -7.79
C ILE A 184 3.55 2.21 -6.84
N PHE A 185 2.71 3.11 -6.33
CA PHE A 185 1.57 2.80 -5.48
C PHE A 185 0.50 1.96 -6.18
N THR A 186 0.12 2.32 -7.40
CA THR A 186 -0.86 1.58 -8.23
C THR A 186 -0.40 0.15 -8.47
N VAL A 187 0.91 -0.03 -8.67
CA VAL A 187 1.54 -1.34 -8.86
C VAL A 187 1.41 -2.23 -7.63
N ILE A 188 1.59 -1.65 -6.45
CA ILE A 188 1.43 -2.38 -5.20
C ILE A 188 -0.05 -2.62 -4.93
N GLU A 189 -0.95 -1.66 -5.14
CA GLU A 189 -2.41 -1.81 -5.01
C GLU A 189 -2.95 -2.93 -5.92
N ALA A 190 -2.51 -2.96 -7.18
CA ALA A 190 -2.84 -3.98 -8.17
C ALA A 190 -2.41 -5.39 -7.75
N THR A 191 -1.30 -5.48 -7.01
CA THR A 191 -0.66 -6.75 -6.62
C THR A 191 -0.86 -7.09 -5.13
N LEU A 192 -1.61 -6.26 -4.40
CA LEU A 192 -1.88 -6.40 -2.97
C LEU A 192 -2.93 -7.48 -2.72
N GLY A 193 -2.45 -8.69 -2.43
CA GLY A 193 -3.29 -9.77 -1.92
C GLY A 193 -3.61 -10.88 -2.91
N THR A 194 -2.93 -10.94 -4.05
CA THR A 194 -2.76 -12.22 -4.72
C THR A 194 -1.57 -12.91 -4.03
N ASN A 195 -1.75 -14.15 -3.57
CA ASN A 195 -0.62 -15.02 -3.34
C ASN A 195 -0.70 -16.08 -4.43
N HIS A 196 0.45 -16.55 -4.91
CA HIS A 196 0.49 -17.60 -5.93
C HIS A 196 0.57 -19.00 -5.31
N ALA A 197 0.28 -19.14 -4.01
CA ALA A 197 0.50 -20.41 -3.31
C ALA A 197 -0.48 -21.51 -3.74
N THR A 198 -1.73 -21.13 -4.06
CA THR A 198 -2.71 -22.07 -4.63
C THR A 198 -2.30 -22.48 -6.03
N GLN A 199 -1.92 -21.53 -6.88
CA GLN A 199 -1.51 -21.74 -8.27
C GLN A 199 -0.23 -22.59 -8.35
N LEU A 200 0.77 -22.33 -7.49
CA LEU A 200 1.97 -23.16 -7.39
C LEU A 200 1.65 -24.59 -6.95
N ARG A 201 0.73 -24.76 -5.99
CA ARG A 201 0.27 -26.09 -5.57
C ARG A 201 -0.47 -26.81 -6.68
N ASP A 202 -1.31 -26.11 -7.43
CA ASP A 202 -2.08 -26.69 -8.52
C ASP A 202 -1.16 -27.08 -9.69
N ILE A 203 -0.12 -26.29 -9.98
CA ILE A 203 0.94 -26.68 -10.93
C ILE A 203 1.69 -27.92 -10.46
N ASP A 204 2.16 -27.94 -9.21
CA ASP A 204 2.89 -29.08 -8.65
C ASP A 204 2.00 -30.35 -8.66
N ARG A 205 0.70 -30.19 -8.40
CA ARG A 205 -0.29 -31.27 -8.45
C ARG A 205 -0.53 -31.79 -9.86
N ILE A 206 -0.69 -30.90 -10.86
CA ILE A 206 -0.87 -31.33 -12.26
C ILE A 206 0.38 -32.08 -12.73
N ALA A 207 1.56 -31.54 -12.42
CA ALA A 207 2.83 -32.16 -12.77
C ALA A 207 3.00 -33.56 -12.14
N SER A 208 2.52 -33.77 -10.90
CA SER A 208 2.62 -35.07 -10.23
C SER A 208 1.53 -36.07 -10.61
N ASP A 209 0.27 -35.62 -10.68
CA ASP A 209 -0.90 -36.47 -10.86
C ASP A 209 -1.03 -36.96 -12.32
N PHE A 210 -0.47 -36.22 -13.27
CA PHE A 210 -0.54 -36.49 -14.72
C PHE A 210 0.83 -36.65 -15.37
N ASP A 211 1.88 -36.97 -14.60
CA ASP A 211 3.24 -37.11 -15.10
C ASP A 211 3.31 -37.98 -16.36
N ASP A 212 2.75 -39.20 -16.32
CA ASP A 212 2.73 -40.13 -17.46
C ASP A 212 1.90 -39.67 -18.67
N ARG A 213 1.13 -38.60 -18.52
CA ARG A 213 0.20 -38.06 -19.54
C ARG A 213 0.65 -36.74 -20.14
N LEU A 214 1.59 -36.06 -19.52
CA LEU A 214 2.13 -34.80 -20.01
C LEU A 214 3.24 -35.06 -21.04
N SER A 215 3.18 -34.38 -22.19
CA SER A 215 4.31 -34.31 -23.10
C SER A 215 5.46 -33.51 -22.48
N ASP A 216 6.67 -33.67 -23.04
CA ASP A 216 7.84 -32.89 -22.62
C ASP A 216 7.57 -31.37 -22.75
N ASP A 217 6.95 -30.94 -23.85
CA ASP A 217 6.58 -29.54 -24.08
C ASP A 217 5.60 -29.01 -23.01
N GLN A 218 4.59 -29.80 -22.62
CA GLN A 218 3.63 -29.42 -21.58
C GLN A 218 4.28 -29.31 -20.19
N ARG A 219 5.23 -30.22 -19.89
CA ARG A 219 6.02 -30.17 -18.65
C ARG A 219 6.89 -28.92 -18.60
N ASP A 220 7.52 -28.58 -19.72
CA ASP A 220 8.35 -27.37 -19.84
C ASP A 220 7.51 -26.10 -19.69
N LEU A 221 6.29 -26.06 -20.25
CA LEU A 221 5.36 -24.95 -20.05
C LEU A 221 4.90 -24.81 -18.59
N LEU A 222 4.52 -25.91 -17.93
CA LEU A 222 4.17 -25.89 -16.50
C LEU A 222 5.34 -25.39 -15.64
N ALA A 223 6.56 -25.88 -15.89
CA ALA A 223 7.76 -25.45 -15.19
C ALA A 223 8.07 -23.96 -15.43
N ALA A 224 7.84 -23.48 -16.65
CA ALA A 224 8.03 -22.07 -16.98
C ALA A 224 6.98 -21.16 -16.34
N ILE A 225 5.70 -21.55 -16.33
CA ILE A 225 4.63 -20.82 -15.62
C ILE A 225 4.98 -20.75 -14.13
N ARG A 226 5.32 -21.88 -13.51
CA ARG A 226 5.75 -21.94 -12.10
C ARG A 226 6.88 -20.95 -11.80
N THR A 227 7.85 -20.93 -12.69
CA THR A 227 9.04 -20.08 -12.61
C THR A 227 8.69 -18.59 -12.72
N ASN A 228 7.84 -18.22 -13.67
CA ASN A 228 7.35 -16.84 -13.82
C ASN A 228 6.54 -16.38 -12.59
N LEU A 229 5.72 -17.25 -12.00
CA LEU A 229 4.99 -16.92 -10.77
C LEU A 229 5.93 -16.61 -9.60
N LEU A 230 7.03 -17.37 -9.47
CA LEU A 230 8.06 -17.10 -8.46
C LEU A 230 8.77 -15.77 -8.73
N ASP A 231 9.08 -15.46 -9.99
CA ASP A 231 9.68 -14.17 -10.36
C ASP A 231 8.74 -13.01 -10.00
N ILE A 232 7.44 -13.12 -10.29
CA ILE A 232 6.44 -12.11 -9.91
C ILE A 232 6.43 -11.91 -8.39
N ASP A 233 6.49 -12.99 -7.61
CA ASP A 233 6.52 -12.93 -6.15
C ASP A 233 7.81 -12.25 -5.62
N VAL A 234 8.96 -12.53 -6.22
CA VAL A 234 10.24 -11.87 -5.88
C VAL A 234 10.18 -10.37 -6.20
N ALA A 235 9.78 -10.01 -7.42
CA ALA A 235 9.64 -8.62 -7.85
C ALA A 235 8.68 -7.84 -6.94
N ARG A 236 7.53 -8.41 -6.63
CA ARG A 236 6.52 -7.80 -5.76
C ARG A 236 7.05 -7.55 -4.35
N LYS A 237 7.73 -8.54 -3.76
CA LYS A 237 8.35 -8.37 -2.43
C LYS A 237 9.39 -7.26 -2.45
N TYR A 238 10.27 -7.25 -3.45
CA TYR A 238 11.28 -6.21 -3.61
C TYR A 238 10.66 -4.81 -3.76
N PHE A 239 9.70 -4.63 -4.68
CA PHE A 239 9.05 -3.34 -4.89
C PHE A 239 8.20 -2.89 -3.69
N ARG A 240 7.59 -3.82 -2.96
CA ARG A 240 6.89 -3.51 -1.70
C ARG A 240 7.84 -2.95 -0.64
N THR A 241 9.03 -3.53 -0.49
CA THR A 241 10.06 -3.01 0.42
C THR A 241 10.46 -1.59 0.03
N LEU A 242 10.81 -1.36 -1.26
CA LEU A 242 11.16 -0.02 -1.76
C LEU A 242 10.06 1.02 -1.53
N TYR A 243 8.81 0.62 -1.65
CA TYR A 243 7.68 1.50 -1.38
C TYR A 243 7.56 1.88 0.09
N ILE A 244 7.70 0.90 1.00
CA ILE A 244 7.66 1.16 2.45
C ILE A 244 8.78 2.13 2.83
N GLU A 245 10.00 1.89 2.36
CA GLU A 245 11.16 2.78 2.58
C GLU A 245 10.89 4.20 2.06
N LYS A 246 10.36 4.31 0.84
CA LYS A 246 10.00 5.60 0.24
C LYS A 246 8.91 6.34 1.03
N GLU A 247 7.85 5.65 1.46
CA GLU A 247 6.78 6.27 2.25
C GLU A 247 7.26 6.72 3.63
N LEU A 248 8.15 5.97 4.28
CA LEU A 248 8.78 6.38 5.54
C LEU A 248 9.63 7.65 5.37
N SER A 249 10.43 7.72 4.31
CA SER A 249 11.22 8.93 3.98
C SER A 249 10.32 10.14 3.70
N VAL A 250 9.22 9.94 2.96
CA VAL A 250 8.23 10.99 2.70
C VAL A 250 7.51 11.42 3.97
N LEU A 251 7.15 10.49 4.86
CA LEU A 251 6.57 10.78 6.17
C LEU A 251 7.48 11.71 6.96
N SER A 252 8.76 11.35 7.14
CA SER A 252 9.71 12.18 7.90
C SER A 252 9.85 13.59 7.31
N ARG A 253 9.92 13.71 5.98
CA ARG A 253 10.01 15.01 5.31
C ARG A 253 8.77 15.86 5.52
N VAL A 254 7.58 15.28 5.32
CA VAL A 254 6.30 16.00 5.52
C VAL A 254 6.13 16.38 6.98
N LEU A 255 6.49 15.49 7.91
CA LEU A 255 6.41 15.72 9.33
C LEU A 255 7.34 16.85 9.78
N LEU A 256 8.55 16.98 9.20
CA LEU A 256 9.42 18.13 9.47
C LEU A 256 8.87 19.43 8.88
N TYR A 257 8.40 19.39 7.63
CA TYR A 257 7.88 20.59 6.95
C TYR A 257 6.60 21.13 7.57
N VAL A 258 5.76 20.28 8.15
CA VAL A 258 4.52 20.70 8.83
C VAL A 258 4.75 20.84 10.33
N GLY A 259 5.44 19.90 10.95
CA GLY A 259 5.68 19.85 12.39
C GLY A 259 6.48 21.02 12.89
N VAL A 260 7.62 21.36 12.28
CA VAL A 260 8.46 22.47 12.79
C VAL A 260 7.71 23.81 12.81
N PRO A 261 7.01 24.25 11.74
CA PRO A 261 6.19 25.46 11.79
C PRO A 261 5.05 25.38 12.82
N VAL A 262 4.40 24.22 12.96
CA VAL A 262 3.34 23.99 13.95
C VAL A 262 3.86 24.09 15.38
N GLU A 263 5.06 23.57 15.66
CA GLU A 263 5.71 23.69 16.97
C GLU A 263 6.04 25.13 17.30
N VAL A 264 6.57 25.88 16.33
CA VAL A 264 6.82 27.32 16.49
C VAL A 264 5.52 28.06 16.78
N LEU A 265 4.45 27.78 16.03
CA LEU A 265 3.13 28.37 16.27
C LEU A 265 2.61 28.04 17.68
N THR A 266 2.73 26.78 18.10
CA THR A 266 2.31 26.32 19.42
C THR A 266 3.10 27.01 20.54
N ALA A 267 4.42 27.15 20.37
CA ALA A 267 5.29 27.86 21.31
C ALA A 267 4.93 29.35 21.40
N VAL A 268 4.67 30.01 20.28
CA VAL A 268 4.22 31.41 20.25
C VAL A 268 2.90 31.57 21.00
N VAL A 269 1.94 30.68 20.78
CA VAL A 269 0.65 30.71 21.50
C VAL A 269 0.86 30.52 23.00
N LEU A 270 1.74 29.61 23.43
CA LEU A 270 2.06 29.42 24.85
C LEU A 270 2.69 30.67 25.47
N VAL A 271 3.63 31.34 24.78
CA VAL A 271 4.23 32.60 25.26
C VAL A 271 3.17 33.68 25.42
N VAL A 272 2.27 33.83 24.44
CA VAL A 272 1.15 34.79 24.52
C VAL A 272 0.25 34.46 25.71
N TYR A 273 -0.12 33.20 25.90
CA TYR A 273 -0.94 32.76 27.03
C TYR A 273 -0.26 32.98 28.38
N GLY A 274 1.06 32.78 28.45
CA GLY A 274 1.88 33.07 29.64
C GLY A 274 1.94 34.57 29.96
N GLY A 275 2.05 35.42 28.94
CA GLY A 275 2.09 36.87 29.06
C GLY A 275 0.75 37.53 29.43
N VAL A 276 -0.38 36.88 29.16
CA VAL A 276 -1.70 37.43 29.52
C VAL A 276 -1.89 37.53 31.04
N LYS A 277 -1.15 36.74 31.82
CA LYS A 277 -1.14 36.85 33.28
C LYS A 277 -0.57 38.19 33.78
N THR A 278 0.25 38.88 32.97
CA THR A 278 0.90 40.15 33.34
C THR A 278 0.30 41.36 32.65
N THR A 279 -0.43 41.21 31.54
CA THR A 279 -1.14 42.30 30.86
C THR A 279 -2.42 41.77 30.20
N PRO A 280 -3.62 42.33 30.50
CA PRO A 280 -4.86 41.88 29.89
C PRO A 280 -4.89 42.26 28.41
N LEU A 281 -4.47 41.33 27.56
CA LEU A 281 -4.59 41.45 26.10
C LEU A 281 -6.06 41.26 25.70
N THR A 282 -6.78 42.36 25.50
CA THR A 282 -8.16 42.41 24.96
C THR A 282 -8.17 42.27 23.44
N ALA A 283 -7.44 41.28 22.91
CA ALA A 283 -7.16 41.22 21.49
C ALA A 283 -8.13 40.25 20.79
N GLY A 284 -9.14 40.79 20.09
CA GLY A 284 -10.19 40.02 19.41
C GLY A 284 -9.68 39.01 18.36
N TRP A 285 -8.44 39.15 17.89
CA TRP A 285 -7.79 38.21 16.97
C TRP A 285 -7.47 36.85 17.62
N LEU A 286 -7.36 36.78 18.95
CA LEU A 286 -7.13 35.52 19.69
C LEU A 286 -8.28 34.53 19.49
N ASN A 287 -9.52 35.01 19.35
CA ASN A 287 -10.68 34.16 19.11
C ASN A 287 -10.61 33.37 17.79
N SER A 288 -9.95 33.92 16.78
CA SER A 288 -9.74 33.24 15.50
C SER A 288 -8.43 32.45 15.47
N LEU A 289 -7.39 32.95 16.15
CA LEU A 289 -6.09 32.29 16.20
C LEU A 289 -6.16 30.94 16.92
N VAL A 290 -6.85 30.86 18.06
CA VAL A 290 -6.80 29.68 18.94
C VAL A 290 -7.36 28.42 18.26
N PRO A 291 -8.55 28.45 17.60
CA PRO A 291 -9.06 27.31 16.84
C PRO A 291 -8.16 26.90 15.67
N VAL A 292 -7.48 27.86 15.03
CA VAL A 292 -6.53 27.56 13.95
C VAL A 292 -5.27 26.92 14.51
N ALA A 293 -4.70 27.47 15.58
CA ALA A 293 -3.48 26.98 16.19
C ALA A 293 -3.66 25.60 16.82
N ILE A 294 -4.81 25.33 17.47
CA ILE A 294 -5.09 24.00 18.01
C ILE A 294 -5.25 22.99 16.88
N THR A 295 -5.99 23.32 15.82
CA THR A 295 -6.13 22.45 14.63
C THR A 295 -4.75 22.17 14.02
N ALA A 296 -3.93 23.21 13.86
CA ALA A 296 -2.57 23.08 13.37
C ALA A 296 -1.70 22.18 14.28
N GLY A 297 -1.85 22.30 15.61
CA GLY A 297 -1.18 21.46 16.61
C GLY A 297 -1.44 19.96 16.44
N PHE A 298 -2.61 19.57 15.91
CA PHE A 298 -2.94 18.18 15.60
C PHE A 298 -2.40 17.70 14.24
N ALA A 299 -1.85 18.58 13.40
CA ALA A 299 -1.41 18.22 12.05
C ALA A 299 -0.29 17.16 12.03
N PRO A 300 0.77 17.23 12.86
CA PRO A 300 1.80 16.20 12.90
C PRO A 300 1.22 14.82 13.24
N LEU A 301 0.30 14.77 14.19
CA LEU A 301 -0.39 13.54 14.59
C LEU A 301 -1.30 13.00 13.47
N ALA A 302 -2.08 13.86 12.83
CA ALA A 302 -2.96 13.46 11.72
C ALA A 302 -2.17 12.93 10.52
N ILE A 303 -1.04 13.57 10.20
CA ILE A 303 -0.10 13.11 9.18
C ILE A 303 0.44 11.74 9.57
N LEU A 304 0.99 11.59 10.77
CA LEU A 304 1.52 10.31 11.23
C LEU A 304 0.46 9.21 11.13
N PHE A 305 -0.72 9.46 11.66
CA PHE A 305 -1.81 8.50 11.67
C PHE A 305 -2.18 8.05 10.24
N SER A 306 -2.30 8.99 9.31
CA SER A 306 -2.60 8.67 7.91
C SER A 306 -1.55 7.77 7.26
N PHE A 307 -0.26 8.01 7.52
CA PHE A 307 0.82 7.19 6.95
C PHE A 307 0.92 5.82 7.63
N VAL A 308 0.83 5.78 8.96
CA VAL A 308 0.92 4.54 9.73
C VAL A 308 -0.24 3.61 9.39
N LEU A 309 -1.47 4.13 9.25
CA LEU A 309 -2.63 3.33 8.89
C LEU A 309 -2.43 2.61 7.54
N ARG A 310 -1.87 3.32 6.55
CA ARG A 310 -1.55 2.74 5.26
C ARG A 310 -0.43 1.70 5.35
N LEU A 311 0.66 2.02 6.04
CA LEU A 311 1.78 1.10 6.22
C LEU A 311 1.35 -0.18 6.95
N ALA A 312 0.52 -0.05 7.99
CA ALA A 312 -0.07 -1.17 8.70
C ALA A 312 -0.94 -2.03 7.79
N TRP A 313 -1.77 -1.42 6.93
CA TRP A 313 -2.59 -2.15 5.97
C TRP A 313 -1.74 -2.90 4.93
N VAL A 314 -0.70 -2.25 4.38
CA VAL A 314 0.25 -2.90 3.45
C VAL A 314 0.99 -4.05 4.14
N ALA A 315 1.40 -3.87 5.40
CA ALA A 315 2.08 -4.89 6.18
C ALA A 315 1.16 -6.08 6.51
N GLN A 316 -0.11 -5.83 6.83
CA GLN A 316 -1.10 -6.89 7.09
C GLN A 316 -1.34 -7.76 5.85
N ARG A 317 -1.36 -7.15 4.66
CA ARG A 317 -1.46 -7.86 3.37
C ARG A 317 -0.15 -8.57 2.97
N ASN A 318 0.88 -8.55 3.81
CA ASN A 318 2.18 -9.21 3.62
C ASN A 318 2.38 -10.46 4.49
N ALA A 319 1.37 -10.87 5.27
CA ALA A 319 1.55 -11.91 6.27
C ALA A 319 1.64 -13.35 5.73
N SER A 320 1.41 -13.56 4.42
CA SER A 320 1.60 -14.86 3.76
C SER A 320 2.79 -14.83 2.80
N ILE A 321 3.79 -15.68 3.06
CA ILE A 321 4.91 -15.93 2.16
C ILE A 321 4.64 -17.27 1.47
N ALA A 322 4.41 -17.25 0.15
CA ALA A 322 4.32 -18.49 -0.63
C ALA A 322 5.53 -19.40 -0.33
N PRO A 323 5.34 -20.72 -0.11
CA PRO A 323 4.13 -21.51 -0.37
C PRO A 323 3.10 -21.55 0.78
N PHE A 324 3.30 -20.81 1.87
CA PHE A 324 2.43 -20.83 3.04
C PHE A 324 1.44 -19.65 3.05
N THR A 325 0.15 -19.97 3.11
CA THR A 325 -0.92 -18.98 3.29
C THR A 325 -1.48 -19.14 4.69
N ALA A 326 -1.35 -18.12 5.54
CA ALA A 326 -2.20 -18.02 6.73
C ALA A 326 -3.61 -17.69 6.23
N SER A 327 -4.61 -18.40 6.75
CA SER A 327 -6.02 -18.08 6.45
C SER A 327 -6.36 -16.69 7.02
N ASP A 328 -7.27 -15.93 6.38
CA ASP A 328 -7.70 -14.61 6.89
C ASP A 328 -8.25 -14.67 8.33
N GLU A 329 -8.64 -15.86 8.82
CA GLU A 329 -9.04 -16.15 10.20
C GLU A 329 -7.86 -16.19 11.19
N GLU A 330 -6.68 -16.64 10.78
CA GLU A 330 -5.48 -16.71 11.64
C GLU A 330 -4.79 -15.34 11.80
N LEU A 331 -5.08 -14.39 10.91
CA LEU A 331 -4.50 -13.02 10.91
C LEU A 331 -5.37 -11.98 11.60
N ARG A 332 -6.53 -12.38 12.13
CA ARG A 332 -7.38 -11.54 12.99
C ARG A 332 -6.95 -11.75 14.45
N PHE A 333 -6.05 -10.89 14.93
CA PHE A 333 -5.82 -10.71 16.36
C PHE A 333 -6.96 -9.88 16.99
#